data_AF-A0AAP9SX32-F1
#
_entry.id   AF-A0AAP9SX32-F1
#
_cell.length_a   1.000
_cell.length_b   1.000
_cell.length_c   1.000
_cell.angle_alpha   90.00
_cell.angle_beta   90.00
_cell.angle_gamma   90.00
#
_symmetry.space_group_name_H-M   'P 1'
#
loop_
_entity.id
_entity.type
_entity.pdbx_description
1 polymer ?
#
loop_
_entity_poly.entity_id
_entity_poly.type
_entity_poly.pdbx_seq_one_letter_code
_entity_poly.pdbx_strand_id
1 'polypeptide(L)'
;MRYYSTNKQAPLASLEEAVVKGLASDKGLFMPMTIRRLPQEFYDEIDSLSFQEIAYRVADAFFGEDVPAEILKEIVYDTLNFDVPLVQVKDNIYSLELFHGPTLAFKDVGGRFMARLLSYFIRKEGRKQVNVLVATSGDTGSAVANGFLGVEGIHVYVLYPKGKVSEIQEKQFTTLGQNITALEVDGTFDDCQALVKAAFMDSELNGRLLLTSANSINVARFLPQAFYYFYAYAQLKRAGRAANAVICVPSGNFGNITAGLFGKKMGLPIRRFIAANNRNDIFYQYLQTGQYNPRPSVATIANAMDVGDPSNFARVLDLYGDSHAAVAAEISGATYTDGQIRETVKTVWQETGYLLDPHGACGFRALEEGLQPGETGVFLETAHPAKFLQTVEAIIGTEVEIPAKLRAFMKGEKQSLPMTKEFVDFKSYLLGR
;
A
#
# COMPACT_ATOMS: atom_id res chain seq x y z
N MET A 1 -3.22 21.15 -8.67
CA MET A 1 -4.58 20.58 -8.55
C MET A 1 -5.10 20.76 -7.14
N ARG A 2 -6.41 20.98 -6.97
CA ARG A 2 -7.06 21.05 -5.65
C ARG A 2 -7.56 19.68 -5.18
N TYR A 3 -7.62 19.49 -3.87
CA TYR A 3 -8.09 18.27 -3.20
C TYR A 3 -9.25 18.60 -2.26
N TYR A 4 -10.24 17.71 -2.18
CA TYR A 4 -11.36 17.80 -1.25
C TYR A 4 -11.34 16.63 -0.27
N SER A 5 -12.05 16.76 0.85
CA SER A 5 -12.24 15.67 1.82
C SER A 5 -13.43 14.78 1.45
N THR A 6 -13.32 13.47 1.63
CA THR A 6 -14.46 12.54 1.48
C THR A 6 -15.67 12.91 2.35
N ASN A 7 -15.46 13.61 3.47
CA ASN A 7 -16.55 14.08 4.34
C ASN A 7 -17.16 15.42 3.87
N LYS A 8 -16.55 16.09 2.88
CA LYS A 8 -17.01 17.33 2.23
C LYS A 8 -17.22 18.53 3.16
N GLN A 9 -16.64 18.52 4.36
CA GLN A 9 -16.77 19.60 5.35
C GLN A 9 -15.47 20.40 5.52
N ALA A 10 -14.31 19.83 5.15
CA ALA A 10 -13.03 20.52 5.17
C ALA A 10 -12.88 21.47 3.96
N PRO A 11 -12.14 22.59 4.12
CA PRO A 11 -11.73 23.44 3.01
C PRO A 11 -10.94 22.67 1.94
N LEU A 12 -10.98 23.16 0.70
CA LEU A 12 -10.13 22.63 -0.37
C LEU A 12 -8.65 22.81 -0.02
N ALA A 13 -7.87 21.76 -0.25
CA ALA A 13 -6.43 21.73 -0.02
C ALA A 13 -5.66 21.78 -1.34
N SER A 14 -4.46 22.36 -1.33
CA SER A 14 -3.42 22.12 -2.33
C SER A 14 -2.85 20.70 -2.20
N LEU A 15 -2.08 20.25 -3.20
CA LEU A 15 -1.32 18.99 -3.09
C LEU A 15 -0.40 19.00 -1.86
N GLU A 16 0.34 20.09 -1.68
CA GLU A 16 1.27 20.29 -0.58
C GLU A 16 0.57 20.13 0.78
N GLU A 17 -0.57 20.80 0.98
CA GLU A 17 -1.36 20.65 2.20
C GLU A 17 -1.88 19.23 2.39
N ALA A 18 -2.37 18.58 1.33
CA ALA A 18 -2.89 17.22 1.39
C ALA A 18 -1.79 16.20 1.75
N VAL A 19 -0.57 16.39 1.25
CA VAL A 19 0.59 15.53 1.52
C VAL A 19 1.16 15.78 2.92
N VAL A 20 1.32 17.04 3.31
CA VAL A 20 1.87 17.39 4.63
C VAL A 20 0.89 17.02 5.75
N LYS A 21 -0.40 17.37 5.62
CA LYS A 21 -1.39 17.06 6.68
C LYS A 21 -1.77 15.58 6.69
N GLY A 22 -1.81 14.93 5.52
CA GLY A 22 -2.21 13.52 5.35
C GLY A 22 -3.71 13.24 5.53
N LEU A 23 -4.36 13.86 6.52
CA LEU A 23 -5.80 13.76 6.81
C LEU A 23 -6.44 15.16 6.76
N ALA A 24 -7.71 15.22 6.32
CA ALA A 24 -8.46 16.47 6.33
C ALA A 24 -8.93 16.84 7.73
N SER A 25 -9.22 18.13 7.97
CA SER A 25 -9.63 18.65 9.28
C SER A 25 -10.99 18.10 9.77
N ASP A 26 -11.83 17.63 8.86
CA ASP A 26 -13.10 16.95 9.14
C ASP A 26 -12.96 15.43 9.30
N LYS A 27 -11.72 14.94 9.45
CA LYS A 27 -11.34 13.53 9.56
C LYS A 27 -11.61 12.68 8.31
N GLY A 28 -12.01 13.29 7.19
CA GLY A 28 -12.12 12.60 5.92
C GLY A 28 -10.77 12.46 5.21
N LEU A 29 -10.76 11.65 4.15
CA LEU A 29 -9.58 11.43 3.33
C LEU A 29 -9.53 12.41 2.16
N PHE A 30 -8.34 12.88 1.80
CA PHE A 30 -8.19 13.72 0.62
C PHE A 30 -8.39 12.92 -0.67
N MET A 31 -9.12 13.53 -1.62
CA MET A 31 -9.40 13.07 -2.98
C MET A 31 -9.07 14.20 -3.96
N PRO A 32 -8.48 13.92 -5.14
CA PRO A 32 -8.25 14.95 -6.14
C PRO A 32 -9.57 15.44 -6.73
N MET A 33 -9.69 16.75 -6.98
CA MET A 33 -10.88 17.35 -7.62
C MET A 33 -11.15 16.82 -9.02
N THR A 34 -10.14 16.30 -9.71
CA THR A 34 -10.28 15.78 -11.07
C THR A 34 -9.39 14.56 -11.25
N ILE A 35 -9.95 13.49 -11.80
CA ILE A 35 -9.19 12.34 -12.26
C ILE A 35 -9.04 12.50 -13.77
N ARG A 36 -7.88 13.00 -14.20
CA ARG A 36 -7.59 13.25 -15.61
C ARG A 36 -7.47 11.93 -16.36
N ARG A 37 -8.15 11.81 -17.49
CA ARG A 37 -7.95 10.70 -18.41
C ARG A 37 -6.67 10.88 -19.19
N LEU A 38 -5.96 9.77 -19.45
CA LEU A 38 -4.82 9.79 -20.36
C LEU A 38 -5.32 9.69 -21.81
N PRO A 39 -4.61 10.28 -22.78
CA PRO A 39 -5.05 10.28 -24.17
C PRO A 39 -4.94 8.87 -24.78
N GLN A 40 -5.69 8.60 -25.85
CA GLN A 40 -5.73 7.28 -26.46
C GLN A 40 -4.34 6.84 -26.98
N GLU A 41 -3.55 7.77 -27.52
CA GLU A 41 -2.20 7.46 -28.03
C GLU A 41 -1.29 6.88 -26.93
N PHE A 42 -1.47 7.30 -25.67
CA PHE A 42 -0.73 6.71 -24.55
C PHE A 42 -1.01 5.21 -24.41
N TYR A 43 -2.27 4.78 -24.54
CA TYR A 43 -2.64 3.37 -24.46
C TYR A 43 -2.25 2.58 -25.71
N ASP A 44 -2.25 3.23 -26.88
CA ASP A 44 -1.84 2.63 -28.14
C ASP A 44 -0.33 2.33 -28.19
N GLU A 45 0.47 3.08 -27.44
CA GLU A 45 1.93 2.92 -27.38
C GLU A 45 2.45 2.40 -26.02
N ILE A 46 1.57 2.17 -25.04
CA ILE A 46 1.97 1.86 -23.65
C ILE A 46 2.92 0.67 -23.53
N ASP A 47 2.77 -0.33 -24.40
CA ASP A 47 3.61 -1.52 -24.47
C ASP A 47 5.03 -1.25 -24.98
N SER A 48 5.32 -0.09 -25.57
CA SER A 48 6.68 0.31 -25.94
C SER A 48 7.44 1.04 -24.81
N LEU A 49 6.72 1.53 -23.80
CA LEU A 49 7.25 2.39 -22.75
C LEU A 49 7.84 1.60 -21.56
N SER A 50 8.90 2.11 -20.95
CA SER A 50 9.44 1.60 -19.69
C SER A 50 8.48 1.84 -18.51
N PHE A 51 8.71 1.15 -17.39
CA PHE A 51 7.92 1.37 -16.18
C PHE A 51 8.00 2.83 -15.70
N GLN A 52 9.19 3.43 -15.74
CA GLN A 52 9.39 4.82 -15.32
C GLN A 52 8.67 5.81 -16.23
N GLU A 53 8.69 5.59 -17.56
CA GLU A 53 7.98 6.46 -18.51
C GLU A 53 6.46 6.39 -18.33
N ILE A 54 5.91 5.18 -18.15
CA ILE A 54 4.50 4.97 -17.83
C ILE A 54 4.14 5.67 -16.53
N ALA A 55 4.92 5.43 -15.48
CA ALA A 55 4.70 6.01 -14.16
C ALA A 55 4.77 7.54 -14.19
N TYR A 56 5.69 8.13 -14.97
CA TYR A 56 5.79 9.58 -15.13
C TYR A 56 4.52 10.17 -15.77
N ARG A 57 3.98 9.55 -16.83
CA ARG A 57 2.74 10.02 -17.46
C ARG A 57 1.54 9.96 -16.51
N VAL A 58 1.46 8.92 -15.70
CA VAL A 58 0.41 8.77 -14.67
C VAL A 58 0.63 9.77 -13.52
N ALA A 59 1.88 9.98 -13.10
CA ALA A 59 2.24 10.93 -12.05
C ALA A 59 1.93 12.37 -12.47
N ASP A 60 2.24 12.75 -13.70
CA ASP A 60 1.93 14.09 -14.25
C ASP A 60 0.43 14.39 -14.20
N ALA A 61 -0.41 13.40 -14.53
CA ALA A 61 -1.86 13.53 -14.45
C ALA A 61 -2.38 13.80 -13.02
N PHE A 62 -1.66 13.36 -11.98
CA PHE A 62 -2.02 13.59 -10.58
C PHE A 62 -1.32 14.79 -9.93
N PHE A 63 -0.08 15.07 -10.30
CA PHE A 63 0.83 15.94 -9.56
C PHE A 63 1.48 17.05 -10.40
N GLY A 64 1.39 16.98 -11.74
CA GLY A 64 2.12 17.88 -12.65
C GLY A 64 1.67 19.34 -12.63
N GLU A 65 0.48 19.64 -12.09
CA GLU A 65 0.05 21.02 -11.84
C GLU A 65 0.82 21.69 -10.67
N ASP A 66 1.31 20.90 -9.72
CA ASP A 66 1.88 21.39 -8.46
C ASP A 66 3.40 21.14 -8.36
N VAL A 67 3.92 20.21 -9.16
CA VAL A 67 5.33 19.80 -9.18
C VAL A 67 5.90 20.02 -10.58
N PRO A 68 7.01 20.76 -10.74
CA PRO A 68 7.66 20.95 -12.04
C PRO A 68 8.02 19.62 -12.70
N ALA A 69 7.86 19.54 -14.03
CA ALA A 69 8.05 18.31 -14.81
C ALA A 69 9.39 17.59 -14.54
N GLU A 70 10.51 18.32 -14.54
CA GLU A 70 11.84 17.75 -14.29
C GLU A 70 11.97 17.15 -12.88
N ILE A 71 11.40 17.84 -11.87
CA ILE A 71 11.41 17.35 -10.49
C ILE A 71 10.51 16.13 -10.34
N LEU A 72 9.32 16.15 -10.96
CA LEU A 72 8.40 15.01 -10.90
C LEU A 72 9.01 13.78 -11.58
N LYS A 73 9.72 13.97 -12.69
CA LYS A 73 10.46 12.92 -13.38
C LYS A 73 11.57 12.35 -12.49
N GLU A 74 12.37 13.20 -11.84
CA GLU A 74 13.40 12.76 -10.88
C GLU A 74 12.79 11.92 -9.75
N ILE A 75 11.70 12.40 -9.15
CA ILE A 75 10.97 11.68 -8.08
C ILE A 75 10.54 10.29 -8.57
N VAL A 76 9.95 10.20 -9.76
CA VAL A 76 9.47 8.92 -10.33
C VAL A 76 10.63 7.96 -10.58
N TYR A 77 11.70 8.42 -11.21
CA TYR A 77 12.84 7.57 -11.59
C TYR A 77 13.62 7.08 -10.35
N ASP A 78 13.81 7.93 -9.33
CA ASP A 78 14.44 7.49 -8.08
C ASP A 78 13.50 6.58 -7.25
N THR A 79 12.19 6.78 -7.34
CA THR A 79 11.21 5.87 -6.71
C THR A 79 11.31 4.47 -7.32
N LEU A 80 11.32 4.40 -8.64
CA LEU A 80 11.22 3.18 -9.44
C LEU A 80 12.58 2.74 -9.99
N ASN A 81 13.53 2.52 -9.09
CA ASN A 81 14.85 1.95 -9.39
C ASN A 81 14.87 0.41 -9.28
N PHE A 82 13.71 -0.21 -9.42
CA PHE A 82 13.45 -1.65 -9.45
C PHE A 82 12.29 -1.93 -10.41
N ASP A 83 12.20 -3.16 -10.92
CA ASP A 83 11.13 -3.59 -11.83
C ASP A 83 9.95 -4.20 -11.05
N VAL A 84 8.80 -4.39 -11.72
CA VAL A 84 7.66 -5.16 -11.21
C VAL A 84 7.16 -6.13 -12.29
N PRO A 85 7.82 -7.30 -12.42
CA PRO A 85 7.58 -8.19 -13.54
C PRO A 85 6.21 -8.87 -13.45
N LEU A 86 5.62 -9.13 -14.61
CA LEU A 86 4.43 -9.94 -14.77
C LEU A 86 4.83 -11.38 -15.10
N VAL A 87 4.68 -12.29 -14.13
CA VAL A 87 5.10 -13.68 -14.23
C VAL A 87 3.88 -14.58 -14.46
N GLN A 88 3.93 -15.42 -15.49
CA GLN A 88 2.87 -16.40 -15.71
C GLN A 88 2.95 -17.51 -14.66
N VAL A 89 1.87 -17.75 -13.92
CA VAL A 89 1.83 -18.77 -12.87
C VAL A 89 1.14 -20.04 -13.37
N LYS A 90 -0.07 -19.89 -13.95
CA LYS A 90 -0.89 -21.01 -14.43
C LYS A 90 -1.84 -20.52 -15.52
N ASP A 91 -1.89 -21.19 -16.67
CA ASP A 91 -2.81 -20.87 -17.77
C ASP A 91 -2.89 -19.37 -18.11
N ASN A 92 -4.03 -18.73 -17.83
CA ASN A 92 -4.28 -17.29 -18.05
C ASN A 92 -4.16 -16.46 -16.76
N ILE A 93 -3.48 -16.97 -15.73
CA ILE A 93 -3.25 -16.31 -14.44
C ILE A 93 -1.78 -15.89 -14.34
N TYR A 94 -1.57 -14.61 -14.10
CA TYR A 94 -0.27 -13.98 -13.94
C TYR A 94 -0.16 -13.38 -12.53
N SER A 95 1.04 -13.49 -11.96
CA SER A 95 1.48 -12.74 -10.80
C SER A 95 2.08 -11.42 -11.25
N LEU A 96 1.59 -10.29 -10.74
CA LEU A 96 2.35 -9.04 -10.78
C LEU A 96 3.21 -8.96 -9.52
N GLU A 97 4.51 -9.17 -9.67
CA GLU A 97 5.44 -9.21 -8.56
C GLU A 97 5.79 -7.81 -8.07
N LEU A 98 5.21 -7.40 -6.94
CA LEU A 98 5.39 -6.05 -6.38
C LEU A 98 6.47 -5.99 -5.28
N PHE A 99 7.28 -7.03 -5.15
CA PHE A 99 8.25 -7.22 -4.06
C PHE A 99 9.72 -7.12 -4.50
N HIS A 100 10.01 -6.52 -5.64
CA HIS A 100 11.38 -6.31 -6.11
C HIS A 100 12.03 -5.04 -5.56
N GLY A 101 11.29 -4.24 -4.79
CA GLY A 101 11.79 -3.07 -4.09
C GLY A 101 12.79 -3.38 -2.97
N PRO A 102 13.28 -2.35 -2.25
CA PRO A 102 14.26 -2.51 -1.17
C PRO A 102 13.74 -3.29 0.04
N THR A 103 12.43 -3.26 0.32
CA THR A 103 11.85 -3.94 1.48
C THR A 103 11.04 -5.18 1.14
N LEU A 104 11.02 -5.54 -0.15
CA LEU A 104 10.36 -6.71 -0.69
C LEU A 104 8.85 -6.73 -0.46
N ALA A 105 8.22 -5.56 -0.58
CA ALA A 105 6.77 -5.42 -0.55
C ALA A 105 6.30 -4.26 -1.42
N PHE A 106 5.08 -4.34 -1.93
CA PHE A 106 4.48 -3.33 -2.82
C PHE A 106 4.46 -1.90 -2.24
N LYS A 107 4.53 -1.81 -0.91
CA LYS A 107 4.53 -0.55 -0.16
C LYS A 107 5.76 0.29 -0.46
N ASP A 108 6.82 -0.29 -1.04
CA ASP A 108 8.01 0.41 -1.50
C ASP A 108 7.69 1.51 -2.53
N VAL A 109 6.78 1.26 -3.48
CA VAL A 109 6.43 2.26 -4.52
C VAL A 109 5.86 3.53 -3.90
N GLY A 110 4.78 3.40 -3.10
CA GLY A 110 4.16 4.55 -2.46
C GLY A 110 5.02 5.18 -1.37
N GLY A 111 5.73 4.37 -0.57
CA GLY A 111 6.59 4.84 0.51
C GLY A 111 7.73 5.71 0.00
N ARG A 112 8.42 5.24 -1.04
CA ARG A 112 9.51 5.95 -1.67
C ARG A 112 9.03 7.22 -2.36
N PHE A 113 7.97 7.15 -3.15
CA PHE A 113 7.41 8.33 -3.83
C PHE A 113 7.03 9.42 -2.85
N MET A 114 6.30 9.07 -1.78
CA MET A 114 5.91 10.02 -0.74
C MET A 114 7.12 10.67 -0.10
N ALA A 115 8.18 9.92 0.21
CA ALA A 115 9.36 10.49 0.85
C ALA A 115 10.03 11.58 0.02
N ARG A 116 10.16 11.35 -1.29
CA ARG A 116 10.76 12.29 -2.24
C ARG A 116 9.86 13.51 -2.45
N LEU A 117 8.55 13.30 -2.61
CA LEU A 117 7.60 14.39 -2.77
C LEU A 117 7.49 15.27 -1.51
N LEU A 118 7.48 14.65 -0.32
CA LEU A 118 7.47 15.39 0.94
C LEU A 118 8.79 16.16 1.14
N SER A 119 9.93 15.56 0.83
CA SER A 119 11.23 16.24 0.87
C SER A 119 11.27 17.47 -0.04
N TYR A 120 10.68 17.37 -1.25
CA TYR A 120 10.53 18.50 -2.16
C TYR A 120 9.76 19.67 -1.53
N PHE A 121 8.58 19.39 -0.93
CA PHE A 121 7.79 20.45 -0.28
C PHE A 121 8.48 21.07 0.94
N ILE A 122 9.12 20.25 1.78
CA ILE A 122 9.87 20.74 2.95
C ILE A 122 10.97 21.72 2.54
N ARG A 123 11.76 21.36 1.51
CA ARG A 123 12.83 22.21 0.98
C ARG A 123 12.29 23.50 0.37
N LYS A 124 11.19 23.42 -0.38
CA LYS A 124 10.52 24.57 -1.01
C LYS A 124 10.07 25.62 0.01
N GLU A 125 9.57 25.20 1.17
CA GLU A 125 9.09 26.12 2.23
C GLU A 125 10.17 26.55 3.22
N GLY A 126 11.42 26.07 3.08
CA GLY A 126 12.48 26.33 4.05
C GLY A 126 12.17 25.78 5.46
N ARG A 127 11.34 24.72 5.53
CA ARG A 127 10.95 24.11 6.80
C ARG A 127 12.12 23.33 7.40
N LYS A 128 12.26 23.43 8.73
CA LYS A 128 13.38 22.80 9.45
C LYS A 128 13.19 21.31 9.69
N GLN A 129 11.97 20.86 10.02
CA GLN A 129 11.71 19.47 10.37
C GLN A 129 10.23 19.06 10.23
N VAL A 130 9.98 17.85 9.73
CA VAL A 130 8.70 17.14 9.73
C VAL A 130 8.84 15.81 10.46
N ASN A 131 7.85 15.47 11.27
CA ASN A 131 7.80 14.22 12.04
C ASN A 131 6.75 13.29 11.43
N VAL A 132 7.21 12.23 10.78
CA VAL A 132 6.37 11.20 10.17
C VAL A 132 5.98 10.18 11.23
N LEU A 133 4.69 10.03 11.49
CA LEU A 133 4.14 8.99 12.34
C LEU A 133 3.57 7.86 11.46
N VAL A 134 4.00 6.62 11.70
CA VAL A 134 3.49 5.44 11.00
C VAL A 134 3.19 4.32 12.00
N ALA A 135 1.97 3.80 11.95
CA ALA A 135 1.59 2.55 12.60
C ALA A 135 1.71 1.39 11.61
N THR A 136 2.27 0.25 12.02
CA THR A 136 2.51 -0.89 11.14
C THR A 136 2.21 -2.25 11.77
N SER A 137 1.80 -3.20 10.94
CA SER A 137 1.76 -4.65 11.21
C SER A 137 2.94 -5.41 10.59
N GLY A 138 4.01 -4.69 10.21
CA GLY A 138 5.19 -5.21 9.51
C GLY A 138 5.60 -4.34 8.32
N ASP A 139 5.13 -4.68 7.12
CA ASP A 139 5.64 -4.11 5.86
C ASP A 139 5.52 -2.60 5.72
N THR A 140 4.46 -1.98 6.27
CA THR A 140 4.25 -0.53 6.13
C THR A 140 5.40 0.23 6.78
N GLY A 141 5.78 -0.18 7.99
CA GLY A 141 6.92 0.38 8.72
C GLY A 141 8.22 0.12 8.00
N SER A 142 8.42 -1.06 7.42
CA SER A 142 9.60 -1.36 6.59
C SER A 142 9.72 -0.35 5.45
N ALA A 143 8.68 -0.22 4.62
CA ALA A 143 8.71 0.64 3.44
C ALA A 143 8.78 2.14 3.77
N VAL A 144 8.10 2.60 4.83
CA VAL A 144 8.23 3.99 5.30
C VAL A 144 9.64 4.23 5.82
N ALA A 145 10.12 3.42 6.75
CA ALA A 145 11.41 3.64 7.38
C ALA A 145 12.55 3.66 6.35
N ASN A 146 12.55 2.72 5.41
CA ASN A 146 13.54 2.69 4.33
C ASN A 146 13.35 3.79 3.29
N GLY A 147 12.10 4.17 2.99
CA GLY A 147 11.80 5.24 2.03
C GLY A 147 12.28 6.62 2.51
N PHE A 148 12.27 6.84 3.82
CA PHE A 148 12.62 8.09 4.49
C PHE A 148 14.01 8.08 5.17
N LEU A 149 14.73 6.97 5.13
CA LEU A 149 16.05 6.85 5.76
C LEU A 149 17.01 7.88 5.19
N GLY A 150 17.63 8.68 6.08
CA GLY A 150 18.59 9.72 5.72
C GLY A 150 18.00 10.93 5.00
N VAL A 151 16.67 11.06 4.92
CA VAL A 151 16.03 12.23 4.31
C VAL A 151 16.13 13.42 5.27
N GLU A 152 16.90 14.43 4.87
CA GLU A 152 17.13 15.65 5.64
C GLU A 152 15.80 16.37 5.97
N GLY A 153 15.70 16.86 7.20
CA GLY A 153 14.50 17.56 7.69
C GLY A 153 13.32 16.62 7.96
N ILE A 154 13.50 15.30 7.98
CA ILE A 154 12.44 14.34 8.31
C ILE A 154 12.89 13.38 9.39
N HIS A 155 12.09 13.24 10.44
CA HIS A 155 12.21 12.17 11.44
C HIS A 155 11.03 11.22 11.34
N VAL A 156 11.26 9.91 11.45
CA VAL A 156 10.20 8.90 11.35
C VAL A 156 10.06 8.14 12.67
N TYR A 157 8.84 8.11 13.20
CA TYR A 157 8.45 7.28 14.32
C TYR A 157 7.60 6.11 13.83
N VAL A 158 8.14 4.90 13.95
CA VAL A 158 7.48 3.65 13.57
C VAL A 158 6.89 2.99 14.81
N LEU A 159 5.57 3.03 14.95
CA LEU A 159 4.83 2.35 16.00
C LEU A 159 4.43 0.95 15.54
N TYR A 160 4.79 -0.07 16.31
CA TYR A 160 4.45 -1.45 15.98
C TYR A 160 4.12 -2.27 17.24
N PRO A 161 3.21 -3.24 17.15
CA PRO A 161 2.81 -4.06 18.30
C PRO A 161 3.90 -5.07 18.67
N LYS A 162 4.27 -5.07 19.95
CA LYS A 162 5.25 -5.98 20.53
C LYS A 162 4.90 -7.44 20.26
N GLY A 163 5.84 -8.18 19.67
CA GLY A 163 5.72 -9.62 19.43
C GLY A 163 4.67 -10.04 18.39
N LYS A 164 4.13 -9.09 17.60
CA LYS A 164 3.11 -9.39 16.55
C LYS A 164 3.58 -9.08 15.12
N VAL A 165 4.88 -8.86 14.94
CA VAL A 165 5.53 -8.64 13.64
C VAL A 165 6.58 -9.72 13.44
N SER A 166 6.75 -10.24 12.22
CA SER A 166 7.78 -11.26 11.96
C SER A 166 9.18 -10.70 12.22
N GLU A 167 10.13 -11.54 12.67
CA GLU A 167 11.50 -11.09 12.96
C GLU A 167 12.14 -10.40 11.76
N ILE A 168 11.94 -10.94 10.56
CA ILE A 168 12.46 -10.38 9.31
C ILE A 168 11.86 -8.99 9.07
N GLN A 169 10.54 -8.84 9.20
CA GLN A 169 9.88 -7.54 9.04
C GLN A 169 10.33 -6.52 10.09
N GLU A 170 10.44 -6.94 11.35
CA GLU A 170 10.87 -6.09 12.47
C GLU A 170 12.29 -5.55 12.24
N LYS A 171 13.22 -6.40 11.79
CA LYS A 171 14.60 -5.97 11.51
C LYS A 171 14.70 -4.94 10.39
N GLN A 172 13.76 -4.90 9.45
CA GLN A 172 13.80 -3.92 8.34
C GLN A 172 13.59 -2.46 8.78
N PHE A 173 13.07 -2.21 9.99
CA PHE A 173 12.89 -0.84 10.51
C PHE A 173 13.52 -0.61 11.88
N THR A 174 13.83 -1.65 12.64
CA THR A 174 14.51 -1.53 13.95
C THR A 174 16.04 -1.48 13.86
N THR A 175 16.64 -1.78 12.70
CA THR A 175 18.11 -1.85 12.56
C THR A 175 18.71 -0.64 11.83
N LEU A 176 17.89 0.37 11.50
CA LEU A 176 18.29 1.46 10.61
C LEU A 176 19.00 2.63 11.32
N GLY A 177 18.57 2.98 12.54
CA GLY A 177 19.04 4.16 13.26
C GLY A 177 18.81 5.48 12.50
N GLN A 178 19.74 6.41 12.63
CA GLN A 178 19.71 7.75 12.00
C GLN A 178 18.45 8.55 12.39
N ASN A 179 17.61 8.89 11.41
CA ASN A 179 16.36 9.62 11.59
C ASN A 179 15.14 8.70 11.80
N ILE A 180 15.35 7.40 12.03
CA ILE A 180 14.30 6.41 12.25
C ILE A 180 14.27 6.03 13.74
N THR A 181 13.08 6.04 14.33
CA THR A 181 12.85 5.57 15.69
C THR A 181 11.72 4.55 15.70
N ALA A 182 12.00 3.32 16.14
CA ALA A 182 11.00 2.29 16.33
C ALA A 182 10.47 2.30 17.78
N LEU A 183 9.16 2.37 17.92
CA LEU A 183 8.42 2.34 19.19
C LEU A 183 7.66 1.02 19.28
N GLU A 184 8.09 0.16 20.19
CA GLU A 184 7.53 -1.17 20.44
C GLU A 184 6.38 -1.06 21.44
N VAL A 185 5.15 -1.03 20.92
CA VAL A 185 3.93 -0.77 21.68
C VAL A 185 3.43 -2.06 22.35
N ASP A 186 3.19 -2.01 23.65
CA ASP A 186 2.55 -3.09 24.41
C ASP A 186 1.02 -3.13 24.14
N GLY A 187 0.65 -3.65 22.96
CA GLY A 187 -0.72 -3.67 22.48
C GLY A 187 -0.94 -4.38 21.15
N THR A 188 -1.96 -3.95 20.43
CA THR A 188 -2.36 -4.43 19.10
C THR A 188 -1.96 -3.43 18.02
N PHE A 189 -2.13 -3.82 16.75
CA PHE A 189 -2.01 -2.88 15.63
C PHE A 189 -3.04 -1.74 15.74
N ASP A 190 -4.27 -2.05 16.18
CA ASP A 190 -5.31 -1.04 16.37
C ASP A 190 -4.93 -0.01 17.43
N ASP A 191 -4.27 -0.44 18.52
CA ASP A 191 -3.73 0.47 19.54
C ASP A 191 -2.66 1.40 18.94
N CYS A 192 -1.73 0.87 18.13
CA CYS A 192 -0.72 1.67 17.43
C CYS A 192 -1.37 2.71 16.50
N GLN A 193 -2.40 2.30 15.75
CA GLN A 193 -3.13 3.19 14.86
C GLN A 193 -3.92 4.26 15.64
N ALA A 194 -4.50 3.90 16.78
CA ALA A 194 -5.21 4.82 17.67
C ALA A 194 -4.25 5.88 18.24
N LEU A 195 -3.05 5.51 18.69
CA LEU A 195 -2.02 6.45 19.15
C LEU A 195 -1.64 7.47 18.07
N VAL A 196 -1.40 6.99 16.84
CA VAL A 196 -1.09 7.85 15.69
C VAL A 196 -2.25 8.81 15.39
N LYS A 197 -3.49 8.30 15.34
CA LYS A 197 -4.69 9.13 15.11
C LYS A 197 -4.88 10.18 16.21
N ALA A 198 -4.67 9.80 17.48
CA ALA A 198 -4.78 10.72 18.61
C ALA A 198 -3.74 11.84 18.53
N ALA A 199 -2.50 11.53 18.13
CA ALA A 199 -1.45 12.54 17.95
C ALA A 199 -1.82 13.60 16.91
N PHE A 200 -2.45 13.21 15.80
CA PHE A 200 -2.93 14.16 14.78
C PHE A 200 -4.07 15.06 15.27
N MET A 201 -4.84 14.63 16.26
CA MET A 201 -5.96 15.41 16.81
C MET A 201 -5.56 16.28 18.02
N ASP A 202 -4.35 16.12 18.56
CA ASP A 202 -3.90 16.85 19.76
C ASP A 202 -3.35 18.23 19.41
N SER A 203 -4.05 19.28 19.87
CA SER A 203 -3.71 20.67 19.56
C SER A 203 -2.33 21.10 20.08
N GLU A 204 -1.86 20.53 21.20
CA GLU A 204 -0.56 20.87 21.77
C GLU A 204 0.58 20.27 20.94
N LEU A 205 0.47 19.00 20.55
CA LEU A 205 1.43 18.35 19.66
C LEU A 205 1.50 19.10 18.33
N ASN A 206 0.36 19.38 17.70
CA ASN A 206 0.32 20.11 16.42
C ASN A 206 0.82 21.56 16.53
N GLY A 207 0.75 22.17 17.72
CA GLY A 207 1.30 23.50 17.97
C GLY A 207 2.83 23.53 18.09
N ARG A 208 3.47 22.39 18.38
CA ARG A 208 4.93 22.29 18.58
C ARG A 208 5.66 21.48 17.50
N LEU A 209 4.99 20.47 16.95
CA LEU A 209 5.54 19.53 15.99
C LEU A 209 4.73 19.57 14.70
N LEU A 210 5.42 19.58 13.57
CA LEU A 210 4.80 19.35 12.28
C LEU A 210 4.66 17.85 12.05
N LEU A 211 3.50 17.29 12.43
CA LEU A 211 3.20 15.88 12.28
C LEU A 211 2.64 15.57 10.88
N THR A 212 3.06 14.46 10.29
CA THR A 212 2.47 13.90 9.07
C THR A 212 2.32 12.39 9.15
N SER A 213 1.37 11.80 8.40
CA SER A 213 1.22 10.34 8.30
C SER A 213 1.76 9.81 6.98
N ALA A 214 2.53 8.72 7.06
CA ALA A 214 2.98 7.96 5.90
C ALA A 214 2.18 6.65 5.66
N ASN A 215 0.99 6.52 6.25
CA ASN A 215 0.06 5.44 5.96
C ASN A 215 -0.66 5.68 4.62
N SER A 216 -1.41 4.68 4.12
CA SER A 216 -2.15 4.79 2.86
C SER A 216 -3.30 5.82 2.88
N ILE A 217 -3.55 6.49 4.00
CA ILE A 217 -4.43 7.66 4.06
C ILE A 217 -3.84 8.85 3.28
N ASN A 218 -2.52 8.94 3.15
CA ASN A 218 -1.86 10.02 2.44
C ASN A 218 -1.99 9.87 0.91
N VAL A 219 -2.32 10.97 0.21
CA VAL A 219 -2.48 10.96 -1.26
C VAL A 219 -1.21 10.56 -2.00
N ALA A 220 -0.05 10.97 -1.48
CA ALA A 220 1.26 10.61 -2.04
C ALA A 220 1.66 9.16 -1.76
N ARG A 221 0.94 8.45 -0.89
CA ARG A 221 1.16 7.01 -0.64
C ARG A 221 0.31 6.11 -1.50
N PHE A 222 -0.93 6.51 -1.78
CA PHE A 222 -1.87 5.66 -2.51
C PHE A 222 -1.85 5.92 -4.02
N LEU A 223 -1.81 7.17 -4.49
CA LEU A 223 -1.87 7.46 -5.93
C LEU A 223 -0.72 6.82 -6.73
N PRO A 224 0.53 6.81 -6.25
CA PRO A 224 1.64 6.15 -6.96
C PRO A 224 1.46 4.64 -7.13
N GLN A 225 0.57 4.02 -6.37
CA GLN A 225 0.25 2.61 -6.54
C GLN A 225 -0.48 2.35 -7.87
N ALA A 226 -1.08 3.37 -8.50
CA ALA A 226 -1.67 3.22 -9.83
C ALA A 226 -0.62 2.84 -10.89
N PHE A 227 0.64 3.24 -10.70
CA PHE A 227 1.70 3.08 -11.71
C PHE A 227 1.86 1.63 -12.17
N TYR A 228 1.86 0.68 -11.23
CA TYR A 228 2.05 -0.73 -11.57
C TYR A 228 0.82 -1.38 -12.22
N TYR A 229 -0.39 -0.81 -12.08
CA TYR A 229 -1.55 -1.27 -12.85
C TYR A 229 -1.41 -0.94 -14.34
N PHE A 230 -0.95 0.28 -14.65
CA PHE A 230 -0.66 0.67 -16.02
C PHE A 230 0.48 -0.16 -16.61
N TYR A 231 1.52 -0.42 -15.83
CA TYR A 231 2.63 -1.26 -16.28
C TYR A 231 2.23 -2.74 -16.43
N ALA A 232 1.37 -3.28 -15.56
CA ALA A 232 0.81 -4.63 -15.74
C ALA A 232 0.02 -4.74 -17.04
N TYR A 233 -0.80 -3.73 -17.36
CA TYR A 233 -1.52 -3.68 -18.64
C TYR A 233 -0.55 -3.60 -19.83
N ALA A 234 0.51 -2.79 -19.73
CA ALA A 234 1.56 -2.74 -20.75
C ALA A 234 2.21 -4.10 -20.98
N GLN A 235 2.57 -4.81 -19.91
CA GLN A 235 3.14 -6.16 -19.98
C GLN A 235 2.16 -7.18 -20.58
N LEU A 236 0.87 -7.14 -20.20
CA LEU A 236 -0.16 -7.96 -20.83
C LEU A 236 -0.32 -7.66 -22.32
N LYS A 237 -0.24 -6.39 -22.71
CA LYS A 237 -0.36 -5.97 -24.11
C LYS A 237 0.81 -6.47 -24.94
N ARG A 238 2.05 -6.38 -24.43
CA ARG A 238 3.23 -7.03 -25.03
C ARG A 238 3.04 -8.53 -25.24
N ALA A 239 2.39 -9.19 -24.29
CA ALA A 239 2.11 -10.62 -24.34
C ALA A 239 0.90 -10.99 -25.24
N GLY A 240 0.17 -10.03 -25.80
CA GLY A 240 -1.07 -10.27 -26.53
C GLY A 240 -2.22 -10.78 -25.65
N ARG A 241 -2.17 -10.52 -24.34
CA ARG A 241 -3.13 -11.01 -23.32
C ARG A 241 -3.90 -9.90 -22.59
N ALA A 242 -3.81 -8.65 -23.06
CA ALA A 242 -4.47 -7.51 -22.44
C ALA A 242 -6.01 -7.50 -22.58
N ALA A 243 -6.55 -8.28 -23.54
CA ALA A 243 -7.99 -8.38 -23.72
C ALA A 243 -8.67 -8.95 -22.47
N ASN A 244 -9.72 -8.28 -21.99
CA ASN A 244 -10.50 -8.68 -20.83
C ASN A 244 -9.67 -8.93 -19.55
N ALA A 245 -8.67 -8.08 -19.29
CA ALA A 245 -7.86 -8.18 -18.09
C ALA A 245 -8.70 -8.02 -16.80
N VAL A 246 -8.60 -9.00 -15.89
CA VAL A 246 -9.22 -9.00 -14.57
C VAL A 246 -8.10 -8.88 -13.53
N ILE A 247 -8.20 -7.89 -12.64
CA ILE A 247 -7.17 -7.67 -11.62
C ILE A 247 -7.69 -8.09 -10.25
N CYS A 248 -7.02 -9.04 -9.61
CA CYS A 248 -7.28 -9.43 -8.23
C CYS A 248 -6.28 -8.78 -7.28
N VAL A 249 -6.79 -8.17 -6.21
CA VAL A 249 -6.00 -7.45 -5.22
C VAL A 249 -6.23 -8.08 -3.84
N PRO A 250 -5.21 -8.73 -3.24
CA PRO A 250 -5.22 -9.06 -1.82
C PRO A 250 -5.40 -7.77 -1.00
N SER A 251 -6.54 -7.64 -0.32
CA SER A 251 -7.04 -6.35 0.16
C SER A 251 -7.18 -6.33 1.68
N GLY A 252 -6.39 -5.47 2.32
CA GLY A 252 -6.50 -5.09 3.74
C GLY A 252 -7.11 -3.70 3.90
N ASN A 253 -6.26 -2.66 3.93
CA ASN A 253 -6.71 -1.26 4.15
C ASN A 253 -7.22 -0.52 2.89
N PHE A 254 -7.50 -1.26 1.80
CA PHE A 254 -8.08 -0.80 0.52
C PHE A 254 -7.30 0.24 -0.30
N GLY A 255 -6.12 0.70 0.13
CA GLY A 255 -5.33 1.69 -0.62
C GLY A 255 -4.89 1.19 -2.00
N ASN A 256 -4.49 -0.08 -2.12
CA ASN A 256 -4.00 -0.67 -3.35
C ASN A 256 -5.10 -0.78 -4.42
N ILE A 257 -6.21 -1.46 -4.11
CA ILE A 257 -7.34 -1.58 -5.04
C ILE A 257 -7.93 -0.22 -5.41
N THR A 258 -7.97 0.74 -4.46
CA THR A 258 -8.40 2.12 -4.75
C THR A 258 -7.53 2.76 -5.83
N ALA A 259 -6.21 2.58 -5.80
CA ALA A 259 -5.32 3.10 -6.83
C ALA A 259 -5.58 2.46 -8.21
N GLY A 260 -5.89 1.16 -8.26
CA GLY A 260 -6.33 0.49 -9.48
C GLY A 260 -7.64 1.05 -10.03
N LEU A 261 -8.63 1.30 -9.16
CA LEU A 261 -9.91 1.91 -9.54
C LEU A 261 -9.73 3.34 -10.07
N PHE A 262 -8.80 4.10 -9.49
CA PHE A 262 -8.38 5.39 -10.04
C PHE A 262 -7.80 5.23 -11.44
N GLY A 263 -6.89 4.28 -11.65
CA GLY A 263 -6.36 3.94 -12.97
C GLY A 263 -7.47 3.62 -13.98
N LYS A 264 -8.48 2.84 -13.59
CA LYS A 264 -9.65 2.57 -14.44
C LYS A 264 -10.45 3.84 -14.76
N LYS A 265 -10.66 4.74 -13.80
CA LYS A 265 -11.32 6.04 -14.05
C LYS A 265 -10.51 6.96 -14.97
N MET A 266 -9.18 6.83 -14.97
CA MET A 266 -8.28 7.49 -15.93
C MET A 266 -8.35 6.89 -17.35
N GLY A 267 -8.98 5.73 -17.53
CA GLY A 267 -9.15 5.07 -18.83
C GLY A 267 -8.39 3.75 -18.98
N LEU A 268 -7.72 3.25 -17.94
CA LEU A 268 -7.00 1.97 -17.99
C LEU A 268 -7.97 0.81 -18.35
N PRO A 269 -7.72 0.04 -19.44
CA PRO A 269 -8.66 -0.99 -19.90
C PRO A 269 -8.65 -2.26 -19.03
N ILE A 270 -9.32 -2.20 -17.87
CA ILE A 270 -9.52 -3.33 -16.96
C ILE A 270 -11.00 -3.73 -16.95
N ARG A 271 -11.28 -5.01 -17.17
CA ARG A 271 -12.64 -5.56 -17.26
C ARG A 271 -13.40 -5.42 -15.94
N ARG A 272 -12.79 -5.88 -14.84
CA ARG A 272 -13.32 -5.83 -13.47
C ARG A 272 -12.20 -6.08 -12.46
N PHE A 273 -12.47 -5.79 -11.20
CA PHE A 273 -11.57 -6.07 -10.08
C PHE A 273 -12.13 -7.19 -9.20
N ILE A 274 -11.23 -7.89 -8.50
CA ILE A 274 -11.57 -8.79 -7.41
C ILE A 274 -10.85 -8.33 -6.14
N ALA A 275 -11.59 -8.10 -5.06
CA ALA A 275 -11.02 -7.90 -3.73
C ALA A 275 -10.92 -9.24 -3.02
N ALA A 276 -9.71 -9.77 -2.86
CA ALA A 276 -9.48 -11.00 -2.10
C ALA A 276 -9.19 -10.65 -0.64
N ASN A 277 -9.96 -11.21 0.28
CA ASN A 277 -9.83 -11.00 1.72
C ASN A 277 -9.40 -12.30 2.40
N ASN A 278 -8.77 -12.17 3.58
CA ASN A 278 -8.63 -13.31 4.50
C ASN A 278 -9.91 -13.40 5.36
N ARG A 279 -9.85 -13.96 6.58
CA ARG A 279 -10.99 -14.01 7.51
C ARG A 279 -11.58 -12.63 7.89
N ASN A 280 -10.86 -11.55 7.62
CA ASN A 280 -11.33 -10.18 7.78
C ASN A 280 -12.11 -9.75 6.53
N ASP A 281 -13.37 -10.13 6.48
CA ASP A 281 -14.24 -10.11 5.30
C ASP A 281 -15.24 -8.93 5.28
N ILE A 282 -14.91 -7.80 5.92
CA ILE A 282 -15.82 -6.65 6.07
C ILE A 282 -16.30 -6.14 4.70
N PHE A 283 -15.38 -5.98 3.74
CA PHE A 283 -15.73 -5.52 2.41
C PHE A 283 -16.49 -6.58 1.60
N TYR A 284 -16.13 -7.86 1.76
CA TYR A 284 -16.89 -8.95 1.15
C TYR A 284 -18.35 -8.93 1.61
N GLN A 285 -18.61 -8.76 2.93
CA GLN A 285 -19.96 -8.62 3.45
C GLN A 285 -20.68 -7.37 2.92
N TYR A 286 -19.98 -6.24 2.77
CA TYR A 286 -20.54 -5.05 2.12
C TYR A 286 -20.97 -5.34 0.69
N LEU A 287 -20.16 -6.05 -0.10
CA LEU A 287 -20.53 -6.42 -1.47
C LEU A 287 -21.79 -7.29 -1.50
N GLN A 288 -21.93 -8.24 -0.56
CA GLN A 288 -23.11 -9.10 -0.50
C GLN A 288 -24.38 -8.39 -0.02
N THR A 289 -24.27 -7.41 0.89
CA THR A 289 -25.41 -6.90 1.66
C THR A 289 -25.70 -5.40 1.48
N GLY A 290 -24.75 -4.64 0.97
CA GLY A 290 -24.76 -3.17 0.97
C GLY A 290 -24.47 -2.54 2.34
N GLN A 291 -24.24 -3.34 3.39
CA GLN A 291 -24.02 -2.84 4.75
C GLN A 291 -22.52 -2.84 5.12
N TYR A 292 -22.03 -1.68 5.56
CA TYR A 292 -20.67 -1.54 6.06
C TYR A 292 -20.63 -1.65 7.59
N ASN A 293 -20.14 -2.79 8.08
CA ASN A 293 -20.11 -3.12 9.51
C ASN A 293 -18.65 -3.39 9.97
N PRO A 294 -17.86 -2.34 10.26
CA PRO A 294 -16.50 -2.49 10.76
C PRO A 294 -16.49 -3.20 12.12
N ARG A 295 -15.44 -3.98 12.38
CA ARG A 295 -15.30 -4.83 13.59
C ARG A 295 -13.82 -5.03 13.93
N PRO A 296 -13.45 -5.46 15.15
CA PRO A 296 -12.06 -5.79 15.48
C PRO A 296 -11.47 -6.83 14.52
N SER A 297 -10.20 -6.67 14.15
CA SER A 297 -9.53 -7.61 13.25
C SER A 297 -9.27 -8.97 13.90
N VAL A 298 -9.32 -10.03 13.10
CA VAL A 298 -8.90 -11.39 13.47
C VAL A 298 -7.51 -11.66 12.90
N ALA A 299 -6.61 -12.18 13.73
CA ALA A 299 -5.27 -12.55 13.28
C ALA A 299 -5.30 -13.74 12.29
N THR A 300 -4.53 -13.63 11.21
CA THR A 300 -4.39 -14.66 10.17
C THR A 300 -2.94 -14.81 9.72
N ILE A 301 -2.65 -15.78 8.86
CA ILE A 301 -1.31 -15.91 8.24
C ILE A 301 -1.02 -14.89 7.15
N ALA A 302 -2.05 -14.20 6.65
CA ALA A 302 -1.94 -13.06 5.74
C ALA A 302 -2.09 -11.76 6.54
N ASN A 303 -1.19 -11.55 7.51
CA ASN A 303 -1.35 -10.57 8.58
C ASN A 303 -1.38 -9.11 8.12
N ALA A 304 -0.85 -8.78 6.94
CA ALA A 304 -0.94 -7.42 6.40
C ALA A 304 -2.34 -7.07 5.88
N MET A 305 -3.22 -8.09 5.75
CA MET A 305 -4.64 -7.95 5.38
C MET A 305 -5.58 -8.03 6.59
N ASP A 306 -5.06 -8.20 7.82
CA ASP A 306 -5.87 -8.22 9.04
C ASP A 306 -6.37 -6.82 9.39
N VAL A 307 -7.42 -6.39 8.68
CA VAL A 307 -7.99 -5.05 8.79
C VAL A 307 -9.50 -5.15 8.95
N GLY A 308 -9.97 -4.71 10.11
CA GLY A 308 -11.38 -4.71 10.48
C GLY A 308 -12.17 -3.45 10.11
N ASP A 309 -11.46 -2.37 9.77
CA ASP A 309 -12.03 -1.07 9.35
C ASP A 309 -11.18 -0.46 8.22
N PRO A 310 -11.38 -0.90 6.96
CA PRO A 310 -10.55 -0.46 5.84
C PRO A 310 -10.69 1.05 5.55
N SER A 311 -9.70 1.84 5.95
CA SER A 311 -9.75 3.30 5.89
C SER A 311 -9.99 3.84 4.47
N ASN A 312 -9.40 3.23 3.44
CA ASN A 312 -9.57 3.71 2.05
C ASN A 312 -10.90 3.31 1.42
N PHE A 313 -11.74 2.53 2.10
CA PHE A 313 -13.07 2.24 1.58
C PHE A 313 -13.92 3.52 1.43
N ALA A 314 -13.71 4.53 2.28
CA ALA A 314 -14.31 5.86 2.11
C ALA A 314 -13.98 6.51 0.75
N ARG A 315 -12.79 6.27 0.20
CA ARG A 315 -12.42 6.76 -1.15
C ARG A 315 -13.14 5.99 -2.24
N VAL A 316 -13.35 4.69 -2.05
CA VAL A 316 -14.11 3.86 -3.01
C VAL A 316 -15.57 4.32 -3.03
N LEU A 317 -16.19 4.52 -1.88
CA LEU A 317 -17.56 5.06 -1.79
C LEU A 317 -17.68 6.41 -2.50
N ASP A 318 -16.82 7.36 -2.19
CA ASP A 318 -16.81 8.68 -2.83
C ASP A 318 -16.59 8.59 -4.36
N LEU A 319 -15.69 7.71 -4.83
CA LEU A 319 -15.39 7.49 -6.25
C LEU A 319 -16.60 6.96 -7.05
N TYR A 320 -17.53 6.29 -6.36
CA TYR A 320 -18.74 5.69 -6.93
C TYR A 320 -20.03 6.35 -6.42
N GLY A 321 -19.94 7.55 -5.83
CA GLY A 321 -21.09 8.33 -5.37
C GLY A 321 -21.96 7.59 -4.35
N ASP A 322 -21.31 6.89 -3.40
CA ASP A 322 -21.94 6.11 -2.34
C ASP A 322 -22.89 4.99 -2.84
N SER A 323 -22.78 4.61 -4.11
CA SER A 323 -23.64 3.59 -4.72
C SER A 323 -23.07 2.18 -4.55
N HIS A 324 -23.73 1.37 -3.72
CA HIS A 324 -23.42 -0.07 -3.58
C HIS A 324 -23.48 -0.79 -4.93
N ALA A 325 -24.52 -0.55 -5.73
CA ALA A 325 -24.67 -1.16 -7.05
C ALA A 325 -23.50 -0.81 -8.00
N ALA A 326 -23.04 0.45 -7.99
CA ALA A 326 -21.90 0.85 -8.81
C ALA A 326 -20.58 0.21 -8.36
N VAL A 327 -20.37 0.08 -7.04
CA VAL A 327 -19.20 -0.63 -6.50
C VAL A 327 -19.25 -2.12 -6.86
N ALA A 328 -20.39 -2.78 -6.67
CA ALA A 328 -20.57 -4.21 -6.93
C ALA A 328 -20.53 -4.56 -8.43
N ALA A 329 -20.84 -3.60 -9.32
CA ALA A 329 -20.68 -3.78 -10.76
C ALA A 329 -19.20 -3.83 -11.20
N GLU A 330 -18.31 -3.23 -10.41
CA GLU A 330 -16.89 -3.08 -10.73
C GLU A 330 -15.99 -4.05 -9.96
N ILE A 331 -16.41 -4.43 -8.76
CA ILE A 331 -15.61 -5.21 -7.81
C ILE A 331 -16.42 -6.40 -7.33
N SER A 332 -15.91 -7.61 -7.59
CA SER A 332 -16.35 -8.82 -6.89
C SER A 332 -15.46 -9.08 -5.67
N GLY A 333 -15.92 -9.88 -4.71
CA GLY A 333 -15.16 -10.20 -3.50
C GLY A 333 -14.99 -11.70 -3.28
N ALA A 334 -13.91 -12.08 -2.62
CA ALA A 334 -13.67 -13.44 -2.14
C ALA A 334 -13.06 -13.40 -0.73
N THR A 335 -13.25 -14.45 0.06
CA THR A 335 -12.68 -14.56 1.42
C THR A 335 -12.15 -15.97 1.68
N TYR A 336 -11.00 -16.06 2.34
CA TYR A 336 -10.32 -17.33 2.61
C TYR A 336 -9.90 -17.50 4.06
N THR A 337 -10.01 -18.73 4.53
CA THR A 337 -9.47 -19.18 5.81
C THR A 337 -7.98 -19.49 5.72
N ASP A 338 -7.26 -19.52 6.85
CA ASP A 338 -5.85 -19.92 6.89
C ASP A 338 -5.62 -21.31 6.28
N GLY A 339 -6.55 -22.26 6.48
CA GLY A 339 -6.47 -23.59 5.89
C GLY A 339 -6.47 -23.54 4.36
N GLN A 340 -7.38 -22.74 3.78
CA GLN A 340 -7.46 -22.51 2.34
C GLN A 340 -6.23 -21.78 1.78
N ILE A 341 -5.68 -20.81 2.51
CA ILE A 341 -4.46 -20.11 2.12
C ILE A 341 -3.27 -21.09 2.09
N ARG A 342 -3.10 -21.92 3.13
CA ARG A 342 -2.05 -22.95 3.19
C ARG A 342 -2.17 -23.97 2.07
N GLU A 343 -3.39 -24.44 1.82
CA GLU A 343 -3.70 -25.33 0.70
C GLU A 343 -3.25 -24.72 -0.62
N THR A 344 -3.62 -23.47 -0.90
CA THR A 344 -3.23 -22.79 -2.15
C THR A 344 -1.74 -22.62 -2.30
N VAL A 345 -1.02 -22.15 -1.26
CA VAL A 345 0.44 -22.02 -1.30
C VAL A 345 1.09 -23.37 -1.64
N LYS A 346 0.64 -24.46 -0.99
CA LYS A 346 1.16 -25.80 -1.22
C LYS A 346 0.88 -26.30 -2.64
N THR A 347 -0.37 -26.23 -3.09
CA THR A 347 -0.80 -26.74 -4.39
C THR A 347 -0.10 -26.00 -5.53
N VAL A 348 -0.06 -24.67 -5.48
CA VAL A 348 0.59 -23.88 -6.53
C VAL A 348 2.09 -24.14 -6.60
N TRP A 349 2.76 -24.25 -5.45
CA TRP A 349 4.18 -24.64 -5.41
C TRP A 349 4.41 -26.02 -6.06
N GLN A 350 3.56 -27.00 -5.74
CA GLN A 350 3.68 -28.37 -6.26
C GLN A 350 3.36 -28.48 -7.76
N GLU A 351 2.36 -27.74 -8.25
CA GLU A 351 1.90 -27.82 -9.64
C GLU A 351 2.73 -26.95 -10.61
N THR A 352 3.18 -25.78 -10.15
CA THR A 352 3.76 -24.75 -11.03
C THR A 352 5.21 -24.41 -10.70
N GLY A 353 5.67 -24.74 -9.49
CA GLY A 353 6.96 -24.26 -8.98
C GLY A 353 6.97 -22.76 -8.65
N TYR A 354 5.83 -22.07 -8.71
CA TYR A 354 5.71 -20.68 -8.27
C TYR A 354 5.43 -20.64 -6.77
N LEU A 355 6.23 -19.89 -6.01
CA LEU A 355 6.08 -19.79 -4.57
C LEU A 355 5.32 -18.50 -4.22
N LEU A 356 4.07 -18.68 -3.79
CA LEU A 356 3.20 -17.60 -3.32
C LEU A 356 3.55 -17.18 -1.90
N ASP A 357 3.41 -15.89 -1.60
CA ASP A 357 3.27 -15.41 -0.24
C ASP A 357 1.81 -15.66 0.25
N PRO A 358 1.53 -15.74 1.58
CA PRO A 358 0.16 -15.94 2.07
C PRO A 358 -0.88 -14.93 1.52
N HIS A 359 -0.46 -13.70 1.22
CA HIS A 359 -1.32 -12.67 0.64
C HIS A 359 -1.57 -12.95 -0.85
N GLY A 360 -0.52 -13.23 -1.63
CA GLY A 360 -0.62 -13.66 -3.02
C GLY A 360 -1.52 -14.88 -3.21
N ALA A 361 -1.49 -15.84 -2.28
CA ALA A 361 -2.37 -17.00 -2.31
C ALA A 361 -3.87 -16.68 -2.26
N CYS A 362 -4.28 -15.67 -1.49
CA CYS A 362 -5.67 -15.17 -1.55
C CYS A 362 -6.01 -14.65 -2.96
N GLY A 363 -5.07 -13.91 -3.58
CA GLY A 363 -5.27 -13.33 -4.90
C GLY A 363 -5.32 -14.38 -6.02
N PHE A 364 -4.40 -15.33 -5.99
CA PHE A 364 -4.35 -16.45 -6.93
C PHE A 364 -5.64 -17.27 -6.87
N ARG A 365 -6.04 -17.71 -5.67
CA ARG A 365 -7.23 -18.55 -5.48
C ARG A 365 -8.50 -17.86 -5.97
N ALA A 366 -8.64 -16.55 -5.72
CA ALA A 366 -9.77 -15.77 -6.19
C ALA A 366 -9.86 -15.65 -7.71
N LEU A 367 -8.72 -15.67 -8.41
CA LEU A 367 -8.72 -15.75 -9.87
C LEU A 367 -9.03 -17.15 -10.37
N GLU A 368 -8.45 -18.18 -9.75
CA GLU A 368 -8.69 -19.58 -10.12
C GLU A 368 -10.18 -19.94 -10.00
N GLU A 369 -10.85 -19.48 -8.94
CA GLU A 369 -12.28 -19.70 -8.70
C GLU A 369 -13.18 -18.74 -9.52
N GLY A 370 -12.66 -17.56 -9.88
CA GLY A 370 -13.48 -16.43 -10.35
C GLY A 370 -13.36 -16.06 -11.82
N LEU A 371 -12.31 -16.50 -12.53
CA LEU A 371 -12.10 -16.16 -13.94
C LEU A 371 -13.13 -16.82 -14.86
N GLN A 372 -13.61 -16.06 -15.84
CA GLN A 372 -14.51 -16.53 -16.89
C GLN A 372 -13.75 -16.89 -18.17
N PRO A 373 -14.31 -17.75 -19.04
CA PRO A 373 -13.70 -18.06 -20.33
C PRO A 373 -13.37 -16.80 -21.15
N GLY A 374 -12.13 -16.70 -21.62
CA GLY A 374 -11.64 -15.54 -22.39
C GLY A 374 -11.15 -14.35 -21.55
N GLU A 375 -11.19 -14.44 -20.22
CA GLU A 375 -10.53 -13.47 -19.32
C GLU A 375 -9.06 -13.85 -19.06
N THR A 376 -8.23 -12.83 -18.83
CA THR A 376 -6.85 -12.99 -18.33
C THR A 376 -6.75 -12.39 -16.94
N GLY A 377 -6.33 -13.18 -15.96
CA GLY A 377 -6.22 -12.76 -14.57
C GLY A 377 -4.81 -12.28 -14.22
N VAL A 378 -4.74 -11.18 -13.47
CA VAL A 378 -3.51 -10.75 -12.81
C VAL A 378 -3.80 -10.59 -11.32
N PHE A 379 -3.10 -11.33 -10.46
CA PHE A 379 -3.15 -11.07 -9.03
C PHE A 379 -1.90 -10.30 -8.61
N LEU A 380 -2.06 -9.44 -7.63
CA LEU A 380 -0.93 -8.68 -7.09
C LEU A 380 -0.21 -9.52 -6.03
N GLU A 381 1.03 -9.93 -6.31
CA GLU A 381 1.88 -10.60 -5.33
C GLU A 381 2.56 -9.51 -4.49
N THR A 382 2.00 -9.28 -3.31
CA THR A 382 2.21 -8.03 -2.57
C THR A 382 3.49 -8.02 -1.72
N ALA A 383 4.06 -9.18 -1.45
CA ALA A 383 5.27 -9.34 -0.66
C ALA A 383 6.06 -10.57 -1.13
N HIS A 384 7.36 -10.60 -0.87
CA HIS A 384 8.17 -11.78 -1.17
C HIS A 384 7.90 -12.90 -0.14
N PRO A 385 7.80 -14.19 -0.52
CA PRO A 385 7.51 -15.29 0.41
C PRO A 385 8.43 -15.37 1.63
N ALA A 386 9.72 -15.09 1.44
CA ALA A 386 10.72 -15.03 2.52
C ALA A 386 10.40 -14.03 3.66
N LYS A 387 9.48 -13.07 3.47
CA LYS A 387 9.00 -12.19 4.56
C LYS A 387 8.16 -12.93 5.59
N PHE A 388 7.60 -14.08 5.20
CA PHE A 388 6.77 -14.98 6.00
C PHE A 388 7.42 -16.36 6.12
N LEU A 389 8.75 -16.38 6.19
CA LEU A 389 9.61 -17.56 6.09
C LEU A 389 9.08 -18.79 6.84
N GLN A 390 8.91 -18.67 8.16
CA GLN A 390 8.44 -19.78 8.99
C GLN A 390 7.07 -20.32 8.56
N THR A 391 6.17 -19.44 8.12
CA THR A 391 4.83 -19.83 7.67
C THR A 391 4.94 -20.58 6.34
N VAL A 392 5.73 -20.06 5.40
CA VAL A 392 5.88 -20.62 4.06
C VAL A 392 6.63 -21.96 4.10
N GLU A 393 7.75 -22.04 4.79
CA GLU A 393 8.54 -23.28 4.96
C GLU A 393 7.73 -24.38 5.63
N ALA A 394 6.91 -24.05 6.63
CA ALA A 394 6.01 -25.00 7.27
C ALA A 394 4.92 -25.55 6.31
N ILE A 395 4.56 -24.81 5.26
CA ILE A 395 3.57 -25.24 4.26
C ILE A 395 4.22 -26.14 3.20
N ILE A 396 5.38 -25.73 2.67
CA ILE A 396 6.02 -26.41 1.54
C ILE A 396 6.99 -27.53 1.96
N GLY A 397 7.45 -27.53 3.22
CA GLY A 397 8.33 -28.55 3.78
C GLY A 397 9.80 -28.46 3.33
N THR A 398 10.22 -27.32 2.76
CA THR A 398 11.57 -27.06 2.29
C THR A 398 12.01 -25.66 2.70
N GLU A 399 13.33 -25.44 2.81
CA GLU A 399 13.89 -24.11 3.10
C GLU A 399 13.66 -23.14 1.93
N VAL A 400 13.38 -21.88 2.26
CA VAL A 400 13.25 -20.80 1.28
C VAL A 400 14.47 -19.91 1.37
N GLU A 401 15.12 -19.65 0.23
CA GLU A 401 16.26 -18.74 0.21
C GLU A 401 15.83 -17.33 0.63
N ILE A 402 16.43 -16.80 1.70
CA ILE A 402 16.24 -15.41 2.12
C ILE A 402 17.05 -14.51 1.18
N PRO A 403 16.44 -13.62 0.37
CA PRO A 403 17.18 -12.78 -0.57
C PRO A 403 18.23 -11.89 0.12
N ALA A 404 19.30 -11.55 -0.63
CA ALA A 404 20.43 -10.78 -0.10
C ALA A 404 20.01 -9.45 0.59
N LYS A 405 19.00 -8.77 0.04
CA LYS A 405 18.41 -7.55 0.61
C LYS A 405 17.86 -7.79 2.03
N LEU A 406 17.16 -8.88 2.27
CA LEU A 406 16.65 -9.23 3.61
C LEU A 406 17.78 -9.69 4.54
N ARG A 407 18.73 -10.50 4.04
CA ARG A 407 19.90 -10.94 4.82
C ARG A 407 20.72 -9.76 5.36
N ALA A 408 20.78 -8.64 4.64
CA ALA A 408 21.47 -7.44 5.09
C ALA A 408 20.86 -6.87 6.38
N PHE A 409 19.52 -6.75 6.45
CA PHE A 409 18.83 -6.29 7.66
C PHE A 409 19.00 -7.27 8.83
N MET A 410 19.09 -8.57 8.55
CA MET A 410 19.23 -9.59 9.59
C MET A 410 20.52 -9.48 10.41
N LYS A 411 21.55 -8.81 9.88
CA LYS A 411 22.84 -8.57 10.55
C LYS A 411 22.83 -7.38 11.52
N GLY A 412 21.84 -6.49 11.40
CA GLY A 412 21.75 -5.29 12.22
C GLY A 412 21.27 -5.60 13.65
N GLU A 413 21.66 -4.76 14.59
CA GLU A 413 21.20 -4.83 15.98
C GLU A 413 19.82 -4.15 16.12
N LYS A 414 18.88 -4.81 16.79
CA LYS A 414 17.54 -4.26 17.04
C LYS A 414 17.65 -3.02 17.94
N GLN A 415 17.17 -1.88 17.45
CA GLN A 415 17.02 -0.63 18.17
C GLN A 415 15.53 -0.26 18.23
N SER A 416 14.89 -0.52 19.36
CA SER A 416 13.51 -0.13 19.64
C SER A 416 13.38 0.45 21.04
N LEU A 417 12.39 1.32 21.24
CA LEU A 417 12.02 1.86 22.55
C LEU A 417 10.68 1.27 22.98
N PRO A 418 10.53 0.82 24.23
CA PRO A 418 9.24 0.35 24.73
C PRO A 418 8.25 1.53 24.81
N MET A 419 7.00 1.27 24.46
CA MET A 419 5.90 2.25 24.52
C MET A 419 4.64 1.58 25.05
N THR A 420 3.89 2.25 25.92
CA THR A 420 2.59 1.75 26.36
C THR A 420 1.53 2.04 25.29
N LYS A 421 0.33 1.46 25.42
CA LYS A 421 -0.81 1.80 24.57
C LYS A 421 -1.52 3.11 24.99
N GLU A 422 -1.04 3.80 26.02
CA GLU A 422 -1.69 4.99 26.55
C GLU A 422 -1.18 6.26 25.83
N PHE A 423 -2.11 7.08 25.34
CA PHE A 423 -1.76 8.27 24.55
C PHE A 423 -0.93 9.30 25.35
N VAL A 424 -1.11 9.37 26.67
CA VAL A 424 -0.36 10.30 27.54
C VAL A 424 1.15 10.01 27.52
N ASP A 425 1.54 8.75 27.47
CA ASP A 425 2.95 8.34 27.45
C ASP A 425 3.57 8.66 26.08
N PHE A 426 2.84 8.36 25.00
CA PHE A 426 3.28 8.68 23.64
C PHE A 426 3.39 10.19 23.41
N LYS A 427 2.43 10.98 23.88
CA LYS A 427 2.45 12.44 23.82
C LYS A 427 3.65 12.99 24.59
N SER A 428 3.88 12.53 25.82
CA SER A 428 5.00 12.96 26.64
C SER A 428 6.34 12.65 25.97
N TYR A 429 6.45 11.48 25.35
CA TYR A 429 7.64 11.09 24.59
C TYR A 429 7.91 12.02 23.40
N LEU A 430 6.90 12.35 22.60
CA LEU A 430 7.05 13.25 21.45
C LEU A 430 7.40 14.69 21.88
N LEU A 431 6.83 15.18 22.97
CA LEU A 431 7.08 16.53 23.50
C LEU A 431 8.45 16.68 24.19
N GLY A 432 9.02 15.59 24.68
CA GLY A 432 10.31 15.58 25.37
C GLY A 432 11.53 15.49 24.45
N ARG A 433 11.34 15.56 23.13
CA ARG A 433 12.39 15.41 22.12
C ARG A 433 12.87 16.74 21.54
#